data_AF-A0A976RT70-F1
#
_entry.id   AF-A0A976RT70-F1
#
_cell.length_a   1.000
_cell.length_b   1.000
_cell.length_c   1.000
_cell.angle_alpha   90.00
_cell.angle_beta   90.00
_cell.angle_gamma   90.00
#
_symmetry.space_group_name_H-M   'P 1'
#
loop_
_entity.id
_entity.type
_entity.pdbx_description
1 polymer ?
#
loop_
_entity_poly.entity_id
_entity_poly.type
_entity_poly.pdbx_seq_one_letter_code
_entity_poly.pdbx_strand_id
1 'polypeptide(L)'
;MLKTKRIVAEAYLRLVLRNTILNVSNDDIINESGVSRGTYYNNFGSQQEILDYVQNTMVAEFVDPIRDRLAALDDDVDFDQAVSEIAQVSVPLIYDHQDRIQFLNQCSLNNIWEKPLLQAFKQFISKKLPSDKLNSKNLNIMMNYIIIIIGAWITEPEPADPDTFIAEFNQLYKQTITGLI
;
A
#
# COMPACT_ATOMS: atom_id res chain seq x y z
N MET A 1 24.99 6.15 1.78
CA MET A 1 23.79 6.82 2.31
C MET A 1 22.55 5.95 2.20
N LEU A 2 22.12 5.50 1.01
CA LEU A 2 20.94 4.63 0.83
C LEU A 2 20.95 3.38 1.73
N LYS A 3 22.07 2.64 1.78
CA LYS A 3 22.21 1.44 2.63
C LYS A 3 22.03 1.74 4.12
N THR A 4 22.54 2.88 4.61
CA THR A 4 22.45 3.28 6.02
C THR A 4 21.02 3.66 6.39
N LYS A 5 20.31 4.41 5.53
CA LYS A 5 18.91 4.76 5.75
C LYS A 5 18.04 3.52 5.90
N ARG A 6 18.26 2.52 5.04
CA ARG A 6 17.56 1.24 5.09
C ARG A 6 17.83 0.48 6.40
N ILE A 7 19.09 0.36 6.82
CA ILE A 7 19.46 -0.32 8.07
C ILE A 7 18.75 0.31 9.28
N VAL A 8 18.74 1.64 9.38
CA VAL A 8 18.09 2.36 10.47
C VAL A 8 16.57 2.19 10.41
N ALA A 9 15.97 2.26 9.22
CA ALA A 9 14.53 2.06 9.06
C ALA A 9 14.09 0.64 9.42
N GLU A 10 14.82 -0.39 8.98
CA GLU A 10 14.56 -1.78 9.35
C GLU A 10 14.70 -2.00 10.86
N ALA A 11 15.68 -1.35 11.51
CA ALA A 11 15.84 -1.41 12.97
C ALA A 11 14.66 -0.77 13.70
N TYR A 12 14.23 0.42 13.28
CA TYR A 12 13.05 1.08 13.83
C TYR A 12 11.81 0.20 13.70
N LEU A 13 11.58 -0.33 12.50
CA LEU A 13 10.48 -1.24 12.20
C LEU A 13 10.49 -2.48 13.11
N ARG A 14 11.64 -3.14 13.30
CA ARG A 14 11.75 -4.29 14.24
C ARG A 14 11.42 -3.90 15.68
N LEU A 15 11.82 -2.71 16.12
CA LEU A 15 11.52 -2.22 17.47
C LEU A 15 10.03 -1.95 17.65
N VAL A 16 9.37 -1.35 16.66
CA VAL A 16 7.91 -1.14 16.66
C VAL A 16 7.17 -2.48 16.72
N LEU A 17 7.63 -3.50 15.98
CA LEU A 17 7.03 -4.83 16.03
C LEU A 17 7.17 -5.51 17.41
N ARG A 18 8.36 -5.43 18.03
CA ARG A 18 8.64 -6.08 19.33
C ARG A 18 7.95 -5.37 20.49
N ASN A 19 7.92 -4.05 20.46
CA ASN A 19 7.39 -3.23 21.54
C ASN A 19 5.96 -2.83 21.21
N THR A 20 4.99 -3.60 21.70
CA THR A 20 3.56 -3.23 21.76
C THR A 20 3.29 -1.90 22.51
N ILE A 21 4.34 -1.23 23.03
CA ILE A 21 4.28 0.02 23.79
C ILE A 21 5.14 1.11 23.14
N LEU A 22 4.46 1.90 22.31
CA LEU A 22 4.54 3.33 21.93
C LEU A 22 5.77 4.24 22.14
N ASN A 23 6.89 3.85 22.74
CA ASN A 23 8.03 4.76 22.93
C ASN A 23 9.36 4.11 22.56
N VAL A 24 9.54 3.82 21.27
CA VAL A 24 10.88 3.58 20.71
C VAL A 24 11.66 4.89 20.80
N SER A 25 12.80 4.94 21.49
CA SER A 25 13.66 6.14 21.51
C SER A 25 14.67 6.14 20.36
N ASN A 26 15.24 7.30 20.04
CA ASN A 26 16.33 7.36 19.06
C ASN A 26 17.54 6.52 19.48
N ASP A 27 17.82 6.45 20.79
CA ASP A 27 18.91 5.62 21.31
C ASP A 27 18.63 4.13 21.10
N ASP A 28 17.38 3.67 21.24
CA ASP A 28 17.00 2.28 20.96
C ASP A 28 17.24 1.95 19.48
N ILE A 29 16.86 2.85 18.57
CA ILE A 29 17.07 2.67 17.13
C ILE A 29 18.56 2.63 16.80
N ILE A 30 19.35 3.52 17.39
CA ILE A 30 20.81 3.58 17.21
C ILE A 30 21.45 2.27 17.68
N ASN A 31 21.03 1.77 18.85
CA ASN A 31 21.52 0.51 19.40
C ASN A 31 21.12 -0.70 18.53
N GLU A 32 19.86 -0.80 18.11
CA GLU A 32 19.36 -1.90 17.27
C GLU A 32 19.95 -1.87 15.85
N SER A 33 20.23 -0.69 15.31
CA SER A 33 20.80 -0.53 13.96
C SER A 33 22.32 -0.71 13.91
N GLY A 34 23.01 -0.59 15.05
CA GLY A 34 24.47 -0.68 15.14
C GLY A 34 25.22 0.47 14.47
N VAL A 35 24.53 1.55 14.10
CA VAL A 35 25.18 2.75 13.52
C VAL A 35 25.63 3.70 14.64
N SER A 36 26.63 4.55 14.38
CA SER A 36 27.02 5.57 15.36
C SER A 36 25.95 6.66 15.49
N ARG A 37 25.88 7.33 16.66
CA ARG A 37 24.99 8.49 16.86
C ARG A 37 25.15 9.56 15.76
N GLY A 38 26.39 9.93 15.42
CA GLY A 38 26.65 10.89 14.35
C GLY A 38 26.15 10.40 12.99
N THR A 39 26.30 9.11 12.70
CA THR A 39 25.76 8.51 11.47
C THR A 39 24.23 8.53 11.45
N TYR A 40 23.56 8.25 12.56
CA TYR A 40 22.11 8.33 12.68
C TYR A 40 21.61 9.74 12.39
N TYR A 41 22.11 10.75 13.13
CA TYR A 41 21.66 12.13 13.00
C TYR A 41 22.05 12.79 11.66
N ASN A 42 23.06 12.25 10.94
CA ASN A 42 23.35 12.64 9.57
C ASN A 42 22.33 12.11 8.54
N ASN A 43 21.57 11.07 8.88
CA ASN A 43 20.60 10.44 7.96
C ASN A 43 19.15 10.77 8.31
N PHE A 44 18.84 10.91 9.60
CA PHE A 44 17.50 11.19 10.12
C PHE A 44 17.56 12.19 11.28
N GLY A 45 16.82 13.28 11.14
CA GLY A 45 16.61 14.27 12.20
C GLY A 45 15.50 13.88 13.19
N SER A 46 14.60 12.98 12.79
CA SER A 46 13.46 12.53 13.60
C SER A 46 13.00 11.12 13.20
N GLN A 47 12.18 10.50 14.04
CA GLN A 47 11.52 9.23 13.69
C GLN A 47 10.48 9.40 12.59
N GLN A 48 9.88 10.59 12.46
CA GLN A 48 8.99 10.89 11.35
C GLN A 48 9.73 10.77 10.01
N GLU A 49 10.97 11.23 9.91
CA GLU A 49 11.76 11.07 8.68
C GLU A 49 12.07 9.61 8.36
N ILE A 50 12.14 8.73 9.36
CA ILE A 50 12.28 7.28 9.16
C ILE A 50 11.00 6.72 8.55
N LEU A 51 9.83 7.08 9.11
CA LEU A 51 8.52 6.69 8.57
C LEU A 51 8.33 7.22 7.15
N ASP A 52 8.70 8.47 6.89
CA ASP A 52 8.64 9.07 5.55
C ASP A 52 9.54 8.31 4.58
N TYR A 53 10.74 7.90 5.00
CA TYR A 53 11.62 7.07 4.18
C TYR A 53 11.02 5.69 3.89
N VAL A 54 10.42 5.04 4.89
CA VAL A 54 9.71 3.75 4.70
C VAL A 54 8.57 3.92 3.70
N GLN A 55 7.75 4.96 3.87
CA GLN A 55 6.64 5.25 2.98
C GLN A 55 7.10 5.56 1.55
N ASN A 56 8.07 6.43 1.38
CA ASN A 56 8.57 6.79 0.05
C ASN A 56 9.18 5.57 -0.67
N THR A 57 9.86 4.70 0.07
CA THR A 57 10.41 3.46 -0.49
C THR A 57 9.29 2.49 -0.85
N MET A 58 8.27 2.32 0.00
CA MET A 58 7.07 1.53 -0.33
C MET A 58 6.37 2.08 -1.57
N VAL A 59 6.14 3.39 -1.65
CA VAL A 59 5.48 4.01 -2.80
C VAL A 59 6.28 3.74 -4.07
N ALA A 60 7.60 3.98 -4.05
CA ALA A 60 8.45 3.79 -5.23
C ALA A 60 8.55 2.33 -5.70
N GLU A 61 8.63 1.37 -4.77
CA GLU A 61 8.81 -0.04 -5.11
C GLU A 61 7.50 -0.75 -5.44
N PHE A 62 6.39 -0.29 -4.86
CA PHE A 62 5.12 -1.00 -4.91
C PHE A 62 4.00 -0.21 -5.60
N VAL A 63 3.75 1.04 -5.20
CA VAL A 63 2.59 1.82 -5.70
C VAL A 63 2.86 2.45 -7.06
N ASP A 64 4.06 2.95 -7.28
CA ASP A 64 4.46 3.60 -8.53
C ASP A 64 4.38 2.62 -9.72
N PRO A 65 4.88 1.37 -9.63
CA PRO A 65 4.70 0.39 -10.71
C PRO A 65 3.23 0.09 -11.03
N ILE A 66 2.35 0.04 -10.02
CA ILE A 66 0.90 -0.14 -10.22
C ILE A 66 0.33 1.06 -10.97
N ARG A 67 0.63 2.28 -10.49
CA ARG A 67 0.16 3.52 -11.10
C ARG A 67 0.61 3.63 -12.56
N ASP A 68 1.87 3.31 -12.85
CA ASP A 68 2.44 3.42 -14.19
C ASP A 68 1.82 2.40 -15.14
N ARG A 69 1.61 1.16 -14.69
CA ARG A 69 0.92 0.12 -15.48
C ARG A 69 -0.54 0.50 -15.76
N LEU A 70 -1.26 0.99 -14.76
CA LEU A 70 -2.64 1.47 -14.93
C LEU A 70 -2.72 2.66 -15.90
N ALA A 71 -1.78 3.60 -15.81
CA ALA A 71 -1.74 4.76 -16.70
C ALA A 71 -1.53 4.39 -18.18
N ALA A 72 -0.89 3.25 -18.45
CA ALA A 72 -0.58 2.75 -19.79
C ALA A 72 -1.72 1.96 -20.45
N LEU A 73 -2.82 1.68 -19.74
CA LEU A 73 -3.98 0.99 -20.29
C LEU A 73 -4.78 1.89 -21.23
N ASP A 74 -5.66 1.29 -22.04
CA ASP A 74 -6.50 2.00 -23.00
C ASP A 74 -7.40 3.04 -22.32
N ASP A 75 -7.78 4.07 -23.08
CA ASP A 75 -8.80 5.03 -22.66
C ASP A 75 -10.20 4.46 -22.93
N ASP A 76 -11.23 5.06 -22.33
CA ASP A 76 -12.65 4.74 -22.56
C ASP A 76 -13.10 3.31 -22.18
N VAL A 77 -12.41 2.70 -21.20
CA VAL A 77 -12.87 1.45 -20.58
C VAL A 77 -14.15 1.69 -19.75
N ASP A 78 -15.02 0.69 -19.71
CA ASP A 78 -16.14 0.73 -18.76
C ASP A 78 -15.66 0.50 -17.32
N PHE A 79 -16.54 0.71 -16.35
CA PHE A 79 -16.16 0.64 -14.94
C PHE A 79 -15.78 -0.78 -14.49
N ASP A 80 -16.48 -1.80 -14.99
CA ASP A 80 -16.21 -3.20 -14.65
C ASP A 80 -14.84 -3.61 -15.23
N GLN A 81 -14.55 -3.19 -16.45
CA GLN A 81 -13.23 -3.37 -17.07
C GLN A 81 -12.15 -2.65 -16.26
N ALA A 82 -12.36 -1.39 -15.88
CA ALA A 82 -11.39 -0.64 -15.11
C ALA A 82 -11.08 -1.28 -13.75
N VAL A 83 -12.08 -1.83 -13.07
CA VAL A 83 -11.87 -2.52 -11.79
C VAL A 83 -11.19 -3.88 -11.99
N SER A 84 -11.55 -4.61 -13.05
CA SER A 84 -10.83 -5.83 -13.44
C SER A 84 -9.36 -5.54 -13.72
N GLU A 85 -9.05 -4.46 -14.43
CA GLU A 85 -7.69 -3.99 -14.71
C GLU A 85 -6.92 -3.60 -13.44
N ILE A 86 -7.58 -2.91 -12.49
CA ILE A 86 -7.02 -2.67 -11.16
C ILE A 86 -6.61 -3.98 -10.51
N ALA A 87 -7.48 -4.99 -10.47
CA ALA A 87 -7.17 -6.27 -9.85
C ALA A 87 -6.00 -6.97 -10.55
N GLN A 88 -6.05 -7.08 -11.88
CA GLN A 88 -5.02 -7.74 -12.69
C GLN A 88 -3.63 -7.10 -12.54
N VAL A 89 -3.57 -5.77 -12.44
CA VAL A 89 -2.30 -5.06 -12.28
C VAL A 89 -1.81 -5.10 -10.83
N SER A 90 -2.70 -4.83 -9.88
CA SER A 90 -2.31 -4.59 -8.49
C SER A 90 -2.12 -5.87 -7.69
N VAL A 91 -2.98 -6.88 -7.84
CA VAL A 91 -2.97 -8.09 -7.00
C VAL A 91 -1.62 -8.82 -7.06
N PRO A 92 -1.02 -9.12 -8.23
CA PRO A 92 0.27 -9.81 -8.27
C PRO A 92 1.39 -8.98 -7.62
N LEU A 93 1.41 -7.66 -7.87
CA LEU A 93 2.42 -6.77 -7.28
C LEU A 93 2.25 -6.62 -5.76
N ILE A 94 1.02 -6.65 -5.26
CA ILE A 94 0.72 -6.67 -3.82
C ILE A 94 1.24 -7.98 -3.21
N TYR A 95 0.99 -9.11 -3.88
CA TYR A 95 1.42 -10.43 -3.44
C TYR A 95 2.93 -10.57 -3.34
N ASP A 96 3.67 -10.06 -4.34
CA ASP A 96 5.15 -10.03 -4.34
C ASP A 96 5.75 -9.26 -3.15
N HIS A 97 4.95 -8.41 -2.49
CA HIS A 97 5.33 -7.62 -1.32
C HIS A 97 4.61 -8.05 -0.02
N GLN A 98 3.97 -9.22 0.00
CA GLN A 98 3.14 -9.68 1.13
C GLN A 98 3.84 -9.61 2.48
N ASP A 99 5.10 -10.07 2.58
CA ASP A 99 5.84 -10.11 3.85
C ASP A 99 5.98 -8.69 4.45
N ARG A 100 6.24 -7.71 3.59
CA ARG A 100 6.41 -6.32 4.00
C ARG A 100 5.08 -5.67 4.35
N ILE A 101 4.02 -5.99 3.64
CA ILE A 101 2.67 -5.50 3.93
C ILE A 101 2.17 -6.07 5.26
N GLN A 102 2.31 -7.38 5.48
CA GLN A 102 1.97 -8.03 6.74
C GLN A 102 2.77 -7.45 7.91
N PHE A 103 4.06 -7.23 7.70
CA PHE A 103 4.92 -6.60 8.69
C PHE A 103 4.43 -5.18 9.06
N LEU A 104 4.09 -4.35 8.07
CA LEU A 104 3.54 -3.00 8.32
C LEU A 104 2.18 -3.07 9.02
N ASN A 105 1.35 -4.06 8.70
CA ASN A 105 0.06 -4.27 9.35
C ASN A 105 0.23 -4.62 10.83
N GLN A 106 1.17 -5.51 11.17
CA GLN A 106 1.50 -5.85 12.55
C GLN A 106 1.98 -4.62 13.35
N CYS A 107 2.66 -3.69 12.70
CA CYS A 107 3.08 -2.41 13.27
C CYS A 107 1.95 -1.35 13.35
N SER A 108 0.71 -1.66 12.93
CA SER A 108 -0.37 -0.67 12.78
C SER A 108 -0.03 0.49 11.83
N LEU A 109 0.80 0.22 10.82
CA LEU A 109 1.29 1.16 9.81
C LEU A 109 0.69 0.91 8.41
N ASN A 110 -0.48 0.28 8.34
CA ASN A 110 -1.18 -0.03 7.08
C ASN A 110 -1.45 1.21 6.20
N ASN A 111 -1.68 2.37 6.83
CA ASN A 111 -1.85 3.65 6.13
C ASN A 111 -0.68 4.05 5.21
N ILE A 112 0.52 3.51 5.43
CA ILE A 112 1.72 3.79 4.62
C ILE A 112 1.53 3.38 3.15
N TRP A 113 0.76 2.32 2.89
CA TRP A 113 0.58 1.78 1.54
C TRP A 113 -0.87 1.89 1.05
N GLU A 114 -1.87 1.76 1.95
CA GLU A 114 -3.29 1.84 1.59
C GLU A 114 -3.67 3.21 1.00
N LYS A 115 -3.21 4.30 1.62
CA LYS A 115 -3.57 5.66 1.18
C LYS A 115 -2.98 6.00 -0.19
N PRO A 116 -1.68 5.79 -0.46
CA PRO A 116 -1.14 6.01 -1.80
C PRO A 116 -1.78 5.10 -2.85
N LEU A 117 -2.05 3.83 -2.52
CA LEU A 117 -2.71 2.90 -3.45
C LEU A 117 -4.14 3.36 -3.79
N LEU A 118 -4.92 3.78 -2.79
CA LEU A 118 -6.24 4.37 -2.96
C LEU A 118 -6.20 5.59 -3.89
N GLN A 119 -5.18 6.44 -3.74
CA GLN A 119 -4.98 7.60 -4.61
C GLN A 119 -4.67 7.19 -6.04
N ALA A 120 -3.80 6.19 -6.25
CA ALA A 120 -3.50 5.67 -7.58
C ALA A 120 -4.75 5.13 -8.29
N PHE A 121 -5.60 4.35 -7.58
CA PHE A 121 -6.85 3.85 -8.14
C PHE A 121 -7.83 4.97 -8.49
N LYS A 122 -7.99 5.97 -7.61
CA LYS A 122 -8.85 7.13 -7.89
C LYS A 122 -8.37 7.94 -9.09
N GLN A 123 -7.05 8.12 -9.23
CA GLN A 123 -6.46 8.82 -10.38
C GLN A 123 -6.72 8.06 -11.68
N PHE A 124 -6.53 6.74 -11.66
CA PHE A 124 -6.82 5.88 -12.81
C PHE A 124 -8.30 5.98 -13.22
N ILE A 125 -9.22 5.71 -12.30
CA ILE A 125 -10.67 5.74 -12.58
C ILE A 125 -11.11 7.12 -13.07
N SER A 126 -10.71 8.20 -12.39
CA SER A 126 -11.11 9.56 -12.78
C SER A 126 -10.59 9.98 -14.16
N LYS A 127 -9.49 9.39 -14.63
CA LYS A 127 -8.90 9.69 -15.94
C LYS A 127 -9.54 8.88 -17.05
N LYS A 128 -9.87 7.61 -16.78
CA LYS A 128 -10.24 6.63 -17.79
C LYS A 128 -11.75 6.47 -17.99
N LEU A 129 -12.55 6.83 -17.00
CA LEU A 129 -14.00 6.77 -17.09
C LEU A 129 -14.62 8.12 -17.48
N PRO A 130 -15.75 8.10 -18.22
CA PRO A 130 -16.55 9.28 -18.48
C PRO A 130 -17.00 9.98 -17.18
N SER A 131 -16.81 11.29 -17.11
CA SER A 131 -17.06 12.10 -15.91
C SER A 131 -18.55 12.21 -15.52
N ASP A 132 -19.45 11.97 -16.46
CA ASP A 132 -20.90 11.96 -16.27
C ASP A 132 -21.42 10.69 -15.55
N LYS A 133 -20.61 9.63 -15.50
CA LYS A 133 -20.95 8.36 -14.83
C LYS A 133 -20.42 8.24 -13.40
N LEU A 134 -19.65 9.22 -12.92
CA LEU A 134 -18.93 9.13 -11.66
C LEU A 134 -19.42 10.15 -10.62
N ASN A 135 -20.33 9.73 -9.76
CA ASN A 135 -20.57 10.45 -8.51
C ASN A 135 -19.35 10.30 -7.60
N SER A 136 -18.68 11.41 -7.27
CA SER A 136 -17.46 11.43 -6.45
C SER A 136 -17.64 10.76 -5.08
N LYS A 137 -18.83 10.81 -4.48
CA LYS A 137 -19.14 10.11 -3.23
C LYS A 137 -19.15 8.59 -3.45
N ASN A 138 -19.85 8.11 -4.49
CA ASN A 138 -19.94 6.68 -4.78
C ASN A 138 -18.56 6.13 -5.16
N LEU A 139 -17.79 6.86 -5.98
CA LEU A 139 -16.41 6.50 -6.30
C LEU A 139 -15.55 6.35 -5.04
N ASN A 140 -15.63 7.31 -4.12
CA ASN A 140 -14.88 7.22 -2.86
C ASN A 140 -15.27 5.99 -2.04
N ILE A 141 -16.57 5.70 -1.93
CA ILE A 141 -17.08 4.52 -1.20
C ILE A 141 -16.54 3.24 -1.86
N MET A 142 -16.69 3.11 -3.19
CA MET A 142 -16.25 1.92 -3.93
C MET A 142 -14.74 1.71 -3.83
N MET A 143 -13.94 2.76 -4.01
CA MET A 143 -12.48 2.65 -3.91
C MET A 143 -12.02 2.27 -2.50
N ASN A 144 -12.69 2.77 -1.45
CA ASN A 144 -12.41 2.34 -0.09
C ASN A 144 -12.76 0.84 0.12
N TYR A 145 -13.88 0.37 -0.43
CA TYR A 145 -14.22 -1.06 -0.37
C TYR A 145 -13.18 -1.93 -1.07
N ILE A 146 -12.70 -1.53 -2.25
CA ILE A 146 -11.64 -2.25 -2.97
C ILE A 146 -10.38 -2.36 -2.11
N ILE A 147 -9.93 -1.27 -1.50
CA ILE A 147 -8.75 -1.28 -0.62
C ILE A 147 -8.98 -2.17 0.61
N ILE A 148 -10.18 -2.16 1.20
CA ILE A 148 -10.52 -3.03 2.33
C ILE A 148 -10.46 -4.51 1.94
N ILE A 149 -11.04 -4.88 0.79
CA ILE A 149 -11.04 -6.28 0.31
C ILE A 149 -9.61 -6.76 0.06
N ILE A 150 -8.81 -5.96 -0.65
CA ILE A 150 -7.40 -6.24 -0.93
C ILE A 150 -6.58 -6.33 0.37
N GLY A 151 -6.79 -5.39 1.31
CA GLY A 151 -6.11 -5.37 2.60
C GLY A 151 -6.47 -6.57 3.48
N ALA A 152 -7.73 -6.99 3.48
CA ALA A 152 -8.17 -8.19 4.19
C ALA A 152 -7.48 -9.44 3.65
N TRP A 153 -7.49 -9.63 2.32
CA TRP A 153 -6.86 -10.77 1.67
C TRP A 153 -5.36 -10.88 1.95
N ILE A 154 -4.58 -9.82 1.70
CA ILE A 154 -3.12 -9.89 1.82
C ILE A 154 -2.63 -10.04 3.27
N THR A 155 -3.50 -9.80 4.24
CA THR A 155 -3.20 -9.94 5.67
C THR A 155 -3.66 -11.27 6.27
N GLU A 156 -4.25 -12.16 5.47
CA GLU A 156 -4.52 -13.53 5.87
C GLU A 156 -3.21 -14.27 6.20
N PRO A 157 -3.23 -15.26 7.12
CA PRO A 157 -2.03 -16.05 7.43
C PRO A 157 -1.45 -16.77 6.21
N GLU A 158 -2.32 -17.22 5.32
CA GLU A 158 -2.00 -17.89 4.05
C GLU A 158 -2.91 -17.30 2.97
N PRO A 159 -2.56 -16.13 2.40
CA PRO A 159 -3.38 -15.49 1.38
C PRO A 159 -3.44 -16.37 0.13
N ALA A 160 -4.64 -16.48 -0.46
CA ALA A 160 -4.82 -17.14 -1.75
C ALA A 160 -3.86 -16.56 -2.81
N ASP A 161 -3.41 -17.39 -3.75
CA ASP A 161 -2.56 -16.92 -4.85
C ASP A 161 -3.27 -15.86 -5.71
N PRO A 162 -2.52 -15.03 -6.46
CA PRO A 162 -3.09 -13.93 -7.24
C PRO A 162 -4.24 -14.33 -8.17
N ASP A 163 -4.13 -15.44 -8.89
CA ASP A 163 -5.13 -15.85 -9.87
C ASP A 163 -6.43 -16.27 -9.18
N THR A 164 -6.31 -17.04 -8.10
CA THR A 164 -7.44 -17.44 -7.26
C THR A 164 -8.14 -16.21 -6.67
N PHE A 165 -7.38 -15.28 -6.07
CA PHE A 165 -7.96 -14.10 -5.44
C PHE A 165 -8.61 -13.16 -6.46
N ILE A 166 -8.04 -12.96 -7.65
CA ILE A 166 -8.65 -12.12 -8.71
C ILE A 166 -10.03 -12.66 -9.10
N ALA A 167 -10.19 -13.98 -9.18
CA ALA A 167 -11.48 -14.60 -9.47
C ALA A 167 -12.52 -14.31 -8.37
N GLU A 168 -12.11 -14.41 -7.10
CA GLU A 168 -12.96 -14.13 -5.93
C GLU A 168 -13.29 -12.63 -5.82
N PHE A 169 -12.30 -11.76 -5.97
CA PHE A 169 -12.42 -10.32 -5.94
C PHE A 169 -13.48 -9.83 -6.93
N ASN A 170 -13.45 -10.33 -8.17
CA ASN A 170 -14.40 -9.97 -9.21
C ASN A 170 -15.85 -10.38 -8.85
N GLN A 171 -16.04 -11.44 -8.07
CA GLN A 171 -17.36 -11.82 -7.57
C GLN A 171 -17.81 -10.91 -6.42
N LEU A 172 -16.92 -10.66 -5.45
CA LEU A 172 -17.19 -9.83 -4.27
C LEU A 172 -17.52 -8.37 -4.65
N TYR A 173 -16.72 -7.78 -5.52
CA TYR A 173 -16.92 -6.42 -6.00
C TYR A 173 -18.28 -6.25 -6.69
N LYS A 174 -18.66 -7.19 -7.58
CA LYS A 174 -19.93 -7.13 -8.31
C LYS A 174 -21.14 -7.17 -7.39
N GLN A 175 -21.10 -8.02 -6.36
CA GLN A 175 -22.16 -8.10 -5.34
C GLN A 175 -22.28 -6.83 -4.50
N THR A 176 -21.17 -6.12 -4.28
CA THR A 176 -21.12 -4.92 -3.42
C THR A 176 -21.63 -3.67 -4.15
N ILE A 177 -21.59 -3.66 -5.49
CA ILE A 177 -21.79 -2.45 -6.30
C ILE A 177 -23.09 -2.43 -7.10
N THR A 178 -23.86 -3.53 -7.10
CA THR A 178 -25.17 -3.63 -7.77
C THR A 178 -26.20 -2.57 -7.28
N GLY A 179 -25.89 -1.77 -6.25
CA GLY A 179 -26.72 -0.66 -5.78
C GLY A 179 -26.03 0.72 -5.71
N LEU A 180 -24.82 0.88 -6.27
CA LEU A 180 -24.02 2.12 -6.16
C LEU A 180 -23.71 2.81 -7.51
N ILE A 181 -24.00 2.15 -8.63
CA ILE A 181 -23.92 2.71 -10.00
C ILE A 181 -25.33 3.03 -10.49
#